data_AF-A0A520C7T7-F1
#
_entry.id   AF-A0A520C7T7-F1
#
_cell.length_a   1.000
_cell.length_b   1.000
_cell.length_c   1.000
_cell.angle_alpha   90.00
_cell.angle_beta   90.00
_cell.angle_gamma   90.00
#
_symmetry.space_group_name_H-M   'P 1'
#
loop_
_entity.id
_entity.type
_entity.pdbx_description
1 polymer ?
#
loop_
_entity_poly.entity_id
_entity_poly.type
_entity_poly.pdbx_seq_one_letter_code
_entity_poly.pdbx_strand_id
1 'polypeptide(L)'
;MSGFNTPILFLIFNRKDVTQQVFDQIRKIKPKYLYVAADGPRSNRPDDNLKCAETREIINQVDWDCDLKTLFREENLGCGPGVASGIDWFFSNVEAGIILEDD
;
A
#
# COMPACT_ATOMS: atom_id res chain seq x y z
N MET A 1 11.57 -22.33 7.73
CA MET A 1 10.34 -22.13 6.95
C MET A 1 10.63 -21.05 5.93
N SER A 2 10.49 -21.32 4.64
CA SER A 2 10.71 -20.33 3.59
C SER A 2 9.51 -19.37 3.55
N GLY A 3 9.63 -18.19 4.15
CA GLY A 3 8.66 -17.11 3.97
C GLY A 3 8.58 -16.69 2.50
N PHE A 4 7.48 -16.06 2.10
CA PHE A 4 7.36 -15.50 0.76
C PHE A 4 8.31 -14.29 0.65
N ASN A 5 9.40 -14.46 -0.10
CA ASN A 5 10.52 -13.50 -0.11
C ASN A 5 10.48 -12.51 -1.29
N THR A 6 9.58 -12.68 -2.25
CA THR A 6 9.41 -11.71 -3.34
C THR A 6 8.74 -10.45 -2.77
N PRO A 7 9.36 -9.26 -2.90
CA PRO A 7 8.76 -8.02 -2.41
C PRO A 7 7.42 -7.71 -3.08
N ILE A 8 6.47 -7.22 -2.28
CA ILE A 8 5.15 -6.80 -2.76
C ILE A 8 5.01 -5.30 -2.54
N LEU A 9 4.65 -4.58 -3.60
CA LEU A 9 4.11 -3.23 -3.53
C LEU A 9 2.58 -3.32 -3.51
N PHE A 10 1.96 -2.70 -2.52
CA PHE A 10 0.53 -2.53 -2.40
C PHE A 10 0.17 -1.04 -2.52
N LEU A 11 -0.49 -0.68 -3.62
CA LEU A 11 -0.93 0.68 -3.92
C LEU A 11 -2.35 0.86 -3.40
N ILE A 12 -2.56 1.89 -2.58
CA ILE A 12 -3.85 2.15 -1.91
C ILE A 12 -4.20 3.64 -1.95
N PHE A 13 -5.48 3.96 -1.74
CA PHE A 13 -5.92 5.35 -1.57
C PHE A 13 -6.90 5.51 -0.41
N ASN A 14 -8.20 5.42 -0.67
CA ASN A 14 -9.25 5.80 0.30
C ASN A 14 -10.44 4.82 0.31
N ARG A 15 -10.27 3.59 -0.21
CA ARG A 15 -11.32 2.57 -0.33
C ARG A 15 -11.08 1.40 0.65
N LYS A 16 -11.30 1.67 1.94
CA LYS A 16 -11.08 0.71 3.05
C LYS A 16 -11.53 -0.73 2.75
N ASP A 17 -12.77 -0.93 2.30
CA ASP A 17 -13.35 -2.28 2.19
C ASP A 17 -12.65 -3.16 1.14
N VAL A 18 -12.31 -2.60 -0.03
CA VAL A 18 -11.58 -3.35 -1.08
C VAL A 18 -10.10 -3.45 -0.75
N THR A 19 -9.50 -2.40 -0.17
CA THR A 19 -8.13 -2.47 0.36
C THR A 19 -7.99 -3.60 1.39
N GLN A 20 -8.97 -3.79 2.28
CA GLN A 20 -8.96 -4.88 3.26
C GLN A 20 -8.99 -6.25 2.58
N GLN A 21 -9.80 -6.42 1.53
CA GLN A 21 -9.91 -7.71 0.83
C GLN A 21 -8.58 -8.12 0.18
N VAL A 22 -7.87 -7.18 -0.44
CA VAL A 22 -6.55 -7.44 -1.03
C VAL A 22 -5.52 -7.68 0.07
N PHE A 23 -5.52 -6.85 1.12
CA PHE A 23 -4.63 -7.02 2.28
C PHE A 23 -4.80 -8.40 2.94
N ASP A 24 -6.03 -8.91 3.06
CA ASP A 24 -6.29 -10.23 3.61
C ASP A 24 -5.63 -11.35 2.79
N GLN A 25 -5.50 -11.19 1.47
CA GLN A 25 -4.74 -12.15 0.64
C GLN A 25 -3.24 -12.02 0.86
N ILE A 26 -2.72 -10.80 0.96
CA ILE A 26 -1.30 -10.55 1.28
C ILE A 26 -0.97 -11.18 2.65
N ARG A 27 -1.82 -10.98 3.66
CA ARG A 27 -1.64 -11.51 5.01
C ARG A 27 -1.64 -13.05 5.08
N LYS A 28 -2.36 -13.74 4.18
CA LYS A 28 -2.32 -15.22 4.12
C LYS A 28 -0.94 -15.76 3.78
N ILE A 29 -0.21 -15.07 2.90
CA ILE A 29 1.13 -15.50 2.46
C ILE A 29 2.26 -14.94 3.33
N LYS A 30 1.97 -13.96 4.20
CA LYS A 30 2.91 -13.37 5.17
C LYS A 30 4.25 -13.02 4.51
N PRO A 31 4.27 -12.08 3.53
CA PRO A 31 5.48 -11.75 2.81
C PRO A 31 6.53 -11.19 3.76
N LYS A 32 7.80 -11.54 3.54
CA LYS A 32 8.91 -10.97 4.30
C LYS A 32 9.06 -9.47 4.05
N TYR A 33 8.72 -9.01 2.84
CA TYR A 33 8.87 -7.61 2.42
C TYR A 33 7.55 -7.08 1.88
N LEU A 34 6.99 -6.08 2.56
CA LEU A 34 5.76 -5.42 2.15
C LEU A 34 6.01 -3.92 2.04
N TYR A 35 5.72 -3.37 0.87
CA TYR A 35 5.80 -1.96 0.57
C TYR A 35 4.39 -1.45 0.36
N VAL A 36 4.02 -0.35 1.01
CA VAL A 36 2.68 0.24 0.85
C VAL A 36 2.84 1.68 0.43
N ALA A 37 2.33 2.03 -0.75
CA ALA A 37 2.22 3.42 -1.18
C ALA A 37 0.75 3.85 -1.11
N ALA A 38 0.46 4.84 -0.27
CA ALA A 38 -0.87 5.42 -0.12
C ALA A 38 -0.90 6.83 -0.70
N ASP A 39 -1.80 7.10 -1.63
CA ASP A 39 -2.02 8.47 -2.08
C ASP A 39 -2.67 9.33 -0.97
N GLY A 40 -2.57 10.64 -1.11
CA GLY A 40 -3.12 11.60 -0.14
C GLY A 40 -4.56 12.00 -0.45
N PRO A 41 -5.26 12.66 0.51
CA PRO A 41 -6.59 13.19 0.30
C PRO A 41 -6.63 14.24 -0.82
N ARG A 42 -7.74 14.29 -1.57
CA ARG A 42 -7.95 15.36 -2.56
C ARG A 42 -8.37 16.63 -1.81
N SER A 43 -7.71 17.75 -2.12
CA SER A 43 -7.96 19.04 -1.44
C SER A 43 -9.41 19.53 -1.54
N ASN A 44 -10.15 19.11 -2.57
CA ASN A 44 -11.56 19.43 -2.78
C ASN A 44 -12.53 18.37 -2.25
N ARG A 45 -12.07 17.37 -1.48
CA ARG A 45 -12.88 16.28 -0.90
C ARG A 45 -12.52 16.10 0.59
N PRO A 46 -13.14 16.87 1.50
CA PRO A 46 -12.81 16.81 2.92
C PRO A 46 -12.99 15.43 3.57
N ASP A 47 -13.90 14.61 3.05
CA ASP A 47 -14.14 13.24 3.49
C ASP A 47 -12.98 12.29 3.19
N ASP A 48 -12.11 12.63 2.23
CA ASP A 48 -10.92 11.82 1.94
C ASP A 48 -9.96 11.76 3.13
N ASN A 49 -9.90 12.80 3.97
CA ASN A 49 -9.00 12.79 5.14
C ASN A 49 -9.30 11.59 6.05
N LEU A 50 -10.59 11.40 6.38
CA LEU A 50 -11.02 10.29 7.21
C LEU A 50 -10.85 8.96 6.47
N LYS A 51 -11.26 8.88 5.20
CA LYS A 51 -11.18 7.64 4.42
C LYS A 51 -9.73 7.18 4.21
N CYS A 52 -8.80 8.09 3.91
CA CYS A 52 -7.38 7.80 3.80
C CYS A 52 -6.83 7.31 5.14
N ALA A 53 -7.16 7.98 6.25
CA ALA A 53 -6.74 7.53 7.57
C ALA A 53 -7.24 6.11 7.86
N GLU A 54 -8.54 5.86 7.69
CA GLU A 54 -9.14 4.53 7.91
C GLU A 54 -8.56 3.43 7.00
N THR A 55 -8.20 3.79 5.76
CA THR A 55 -7.58 2.86 4.81
C THR A 55 -6.14 2.55 5.20
N ARG A 56 -5.36 3.54 5.65
CA ARG A 56 -3.97 3.36 6.13
C ARG A 56 -3.91 2.52 7.40
N GLU A 57 -4.91 2.63 8.28
CA GLU A 57 -5.02 1.82 9.50
C GLU A 57 -5.08 0.31 9.22
N ILE A 58 -5.47 -0.12 8.00
CA ILE A 58 -5.43 -1.53 7.61
C ILE A 58 -4.02 -2.10 7.75
N ILE A 59 -3.00 -1.30 7.46
CA ILE A 59 -1.60 -1.72 7.46
C ILE A 59 -1.10 -2.01 8.89
N ASN A 60 -1.75 -1.47 9.92
CA ASN A 60 -1.43 -1.77 11.33
C ASN A 60 -1.81 -3.23 11.71
N GLN A 61 -2.53 -3.95 10.85
CA GLN A 61 -2.87 -5.36 11.04
C GLN A 61 -1.72 -6.31 10.65
N VAL A 62 -0.57 -5.80 10.19
CA VAL A 62 0.62 -6.61 9.95
C VAL A 62 1.12 -7.21 11.27
N ASP A 63 0.84 -8.51 11.46
CA ASP A 63 1.07 -9.26 12.69
C ASP A 63 2.08 -10.41 12.54
N TRP A 64 2.91 -10.34 11.51
CA TRP A 64 3.98 -11.30 11.23
C TRP A 64 5.34 -10.60 11.08
N ASP A 65 6.43 -11.38 11.05
CA ASP A 65 7.78 -10.87 10.82
C ASP A 65 7.89 -10.33 9.38
N CYS A 66 7.70 -9.02 9.25
CA CYS A 66 7.59 -8.30 7.99
C CYS A 66 8.48 -7.06 8.03
N ASP A 67 9.36 -6.94 7.04
CA ASP A 67 10.03 -5.68 6.70
C ASP A 67 9.01 -4.81 5.94
N LEU A 68 8.24 -4.04 6.72
CA LEU A 68 7.20 -3.15 6.24
C LEU A 68 7.78 -1.76 5.97
N LYS A 69 7.57 -1.25 4.75
CA LYS A 69 7.91 0.13 4.36
C LYS A 69 6.68 0.84 3.81
N THR A 70 6.47 2.08 4.24
CA THR A 70 5.30 2.88 3.87
C THR A 70 5.71 4.18 3.21
N LEU A 71 5.02 4.55 2.15
CA LEU A 71 5.05 5.86 1.51
C LEU A 71 3.63 6.44 1.55
N PHE A 72 3.35 7.27 2.56
CA PHE A 72 2.05 7.94 2.68
C PHE A 72 2.18 9.39 2.21
N ARG A 73 1.34 9.78 1.26
CA ARG A 73 1.34 11.14 0.74
C ARG A 73 0.35 12.03 1.50
N GLU A 74 0.71 13.29 1.64
CA GLU A 74 -0.17 14.31 2.24
C GLU A 74 -1.21 14.83 1.25
N GLU A 75 -0.94 14.74 -0.05
CA GLU A 75 -1.81 15.24 -1.12
C GLU A 75 -2.05 14.16 -2.18
N ASN A 76 -3.21 14.20 -2.81
CA ASN A 76 -3.55 13.33 -3.93
C ASN A 76 -2.74 13.71 -5.17
N LEU A 77 -1.90 12.80 -5.67
CA LEU A 77 -1.21 12.98 -6.95
C LEU A 77 -2.01 12.44 -8.15
N GLY A 78 -3.10 11.71 -7.87
CA GLY A 78 -3.98 11.11 -8.86
C GLY A 78 -3.45 9.80 -9.41
N CYS A 79 -4.29 9.08 -10.15
CA CYS A 79 -4.02 7.69 -10.57
C CYS A 79 -2.71 7.54 -11.36
N GLY A 80 -2.45 8.37 -12.38
CA GLY A 80 -1.20 8.25 -13.17
C GLY A 80 0.06 8.58 -12.35
N PRO A 81 0.24 9.84 -11.90
CA PRO A 81 1.45 10.25 -11.18
C PRO A 81 1.63 9.54 -9.84
N GLY A 82 0.54 9.27 -9.12
CA GLY A 82 0.56 8.59 -7.83
C GLY A 82 1.01 7.14 -7.92
N VAL A 83 0.52 6.39 -8.91
CA VAL A 83 0.95 5.01 -9.18
C VAL A 83 2.40 4.99 -9.68
N ALA A 84 2.71 5.78 -10.71
CA ALA A 84 4.06 5.81 -11.31
C ALA A 84 5.14 6.11 -10.27
N SER A 85 4.97 7.17 -9.47
CA SER A 85 5.96 7.50 -8.43
C SER A 85 5.99 6.50 -7.27
N GLY A 86 4.89 5.77 -7.02
CA GLY A 86 4.89 4.67 -6.06
C GLY A 86 5.70 3.48 -6.55
N ILE A 87 5.60 3.16 -7.84
CA ILE A 87 6.40 2.13 -8.51
C ILE A 87 7.88 2.51 -8.57
N ASP A 88 8.20 3.77 -8.91
CA ASP A 88 9.58 4.26 -8.92
C ASP A 88 10.22 4.16 -7.53
N TRP A 89 9.49 4.59 -6.49
CA TRP A 89 9.93 4.45 -5.10
C TRP A 89 10.14 2.98 -4.70
N PHE A 90 9.27 2.08 -5.15
CA PHE A 90 9.43 0.64 -4.88
C PHE A 90 10.71 0.10 -5.52
N PHE A 91 10.93 0.35 -6.82
CA PHE A 91 12.12 -0.13 -7.52
C PHE A 91 13.42 0.60 -7.16
N SER A 92 13.35 1.77 -6.51
CA SER A 92 14.54 2.35 -5.88
C SER A 92 15.02 1.54 -4.66
N ASN A 93 14.20 0.62 -4.14
CA ASN A 93 14.50 -0.21 -2.98
C ASN A 93 14.76 -1.68 -3.35
N VAL A 94 14.24 -2.17 -4.48
CA VAL A 94 14.31 -3.59 -4.87
C VAL A 94 14.52 -3.75 -6.38
N GLU A 95 15.16 -4.84 -6.80
CA GLU A 95 15.40 -5.11 -8.24
C GLU A 95 14.18 -5.70 -8.96
N ALA A 96 13.31 -6.40 -8.23
CA ALA A 96 12.12 -7.07 -8.77
C ALA A 96 11.06 -7.23 -7.68
N GLY A 97 9.79 -7.32 -8.09
CA GLY A 97 8.68 -7.51 -7.15
C GLY A 97 7.32 -7.65 -7.83
N ILE A 98 6.29 -7.84 -7.01
CA ILE A 98 4.89 -7.92 -7.42
C ILE A 98 4.21 -6.60 -7.06
N ILE A 99 3.37 -6.09 -7.95
CA ILE A 99 2.57 -4.89 -7.71
C ILE A 99 1.10 -5.29 -7.65
N LEU A 100 0.42 -4.87 -6.60
CA LEU A 100 -1.01 -5.05 -6.38
C LEU A 100 -1.65 -3.69 -6.16
N GLU A 101 -2.81 -3.47 -6.77
CA GLU A 101 -3.68 -2.31 -6.53
C GLU A 101 -4.86 -2.71 -5.64
N ASP A 102 -5.65 -1.74 -5.22
CA ASP A 102 -6.79 -1.94 -4.32
C ASP A 102 -8.10 -2.34 -5.04
N ASP A 103 -8.05 -2.66 -6.34
CA ASP A 103 -9.17 -3.18 -7.16
C ASP A 103 -8.82 -4.35 -8.10
#